data_AF-A0A2V0N303-F1
#
_entry.id   AF-A0A2V0N303-F1
#
_cell.length_a   1.000
_cell.length_b   1.000
_cell.length_c   1.000
_cell.angle_alpha   90.00
_cell.angle_beta   90.00
_cell.angle_gamma   90.00
#
_symmetry.space_group_name_H-M   'P 1'
#
loop_
_entity.id
_entity.type
_entity.pdbx_description
1 polymer ?
#
loop_
_entity_poly.entity_id
_entity_poly.type
_entity_poly.pdbx_seq_one_letter_code
_entity_poly.pdbx_strand_id
1 'polypeptide(L)'
;MTTDTDTKQTPLFREPGASWYWVLTGPLAAGAMLLIEHSSGYGWQPLVPGVFLVLVSGFVALQVKAARIHTSVELTPQTLRQGTETIKVAEIVRVFPEAGHPQATEQEAARWQSSRALGELVGVPKGRVGIGLRLTHGRTAQAWARRHKSLRAALTPLVEERVGVDDDEDGRAGERR
;
A
#
# COMPACT_ATOMS: atom_id res chain seq x y z
N MET A 1 -23.33 -3.29 24.16
CA MET A 1 -21.90 -2.98 24.38
C MET A 1 -21.14 -3.59 23.21
N THR A 2 -20.66 -2.77 22.29
CA THR A 2 -20.01 -3.18 21.03
C THR A 2 -18.73 -3.97 21.31
N THR A 3 -18.71 -5.24 20.94
CA THR A 3 -17.48 -6.04 20.85
C THR A 3 -16.75 -5.60 19.58
N ASP A 4 -15.85 -4.64 19.75
CA ASP A 4 -14.84 -4.27 18.77
C ASP A 4 -13.83 -5.42 18.69
N THR A 5 -14.23 -6.52 18.05
CA THR A 5 -13.33 -7.62 17.75
C THR A 5 -12.52 -7.14 16.55
N ASP A 6 -11.44 -6.41 16.84
CA ASP A 6 -10.28 -6.26 15.96
C ASP A 6 -9.81 -7.65 15.60
N THR A 7 -10.44 -8.21 14.57
CA THR A 7 -10.17 -9.54 14.10
C THR A 7 -8.85 -9.37 13.37
N LYS A 8 -7.74 -9.68 14.07
CA LYS A 8 -6.41 -9.83 13.47
C LYS A 8 -6.46 -10.99 12.47
N GLN A 9 -7.11 -10.74 11.34
CA GLN A 9 -7.17 -11.68 10.24
C GLN A 9 -5.81 -11.64 9.57
N THR A 10 -5.23 -12.83 9.38
CA THR A 10 -3.91 -12.98 8.77
C THR A 10 -3.87 -12.21 7.46
N PRO A 11 -3.01 -11.18 7.31
CA PRO A 11 -2.99 -10.39 6.09
C PRO A 11 -2.54 -11.28 4.94
N LEU A 12 -3.40 -11.45 3.92
CA LEU A 12 -3.08 -12.22 2.71
C LEU A 12 -1.96 -11.54 1.93
N PHE A 13 -1.88 -10.21 2.02
CA PHE A 13 -0.84 -9.45 1.37
C PHE A 13 -0.46 -8.23 2.19
N ARG A 14 0.84 -8.01 2.37
CA ARG A 14 1.38 -6.84 3.08
C ARG A 14 2.58 -6.25 2.35
N GLU A 15 2.53 -4.94 2.13
CA GLU A 15 3.63 -4.13 1.65
C GLU A 15 3.86 -2.96 2.61
N PRO A 16 4.98 -2.93 3.34
CA PRO A 16 5.23 -1.90 4.34
C PRO A 16 5.64 -0.53 3.77
N GLY A 17 5.78 -0.37 2.45
CA GLY A 17 6.23 0.88 1.81
C GLY A 17 7.76 1.01 1.78
N ALA A 18 8.33 1.84 2.67
CA ALA A 18 9.77 2.10 2.76
C ALA A 18 10.50 1.20 3.78
N SER A 19 11.81 1.00 3.62
CA SER A 19 12.61 0.22 4.57
C SER A 19 13.27 1.10 5.63
N TRP A 20 13.25 0.65 6.89
CA TRP A 20 13.97 1.30 7.99
C TRP A 20 15.49 1.22 7.82
N TYR A 21 16.01 0.33 6.97
CA TYR A 21 17.44 0.26 6.66
C TYR A 21 18.01 1.58 6.14
N TRP A 22 17.20 2.43 5.50
CA TRP A 22 17.66 3.75 5.06
C TRP A 22 18.10 4.67 6.21
N VAL A 23 17.55 4.48 7.41
CA VAL A 23 17.96 5.26 8.59
C VAL A 23 19.40 4.97 9.01
N LEU A 24 19.95 3.80 8.61
CA LEU A 24 21.35 3.45 8.85
C LEU A 24 22.34 4.31 8.07
N THR A 25 21.89 5.09 7.09
CA THR A 25 22.76 6.05 6.40
C THR A 25 23.28 7.14 7.34
N GLY A 26 22.49 7.54 8.35
CA GLY A 26 22.92 8.52 9.36
C GLY A 26 24.04 8.02 10.27
N PRO A 27 23.92 6.86 10.94
CA PRO A 27 25.01 6.27 11.71
C PRO A 27 26.24 5.94 10.86
N LEU A 28 26.04 5.50 9.60
CA LEU A 28 27.15 5.26 8.67
C LEU A 28 27.92 6.55 8.36
N ALA A 29 27.20 7.64 8.08
CA ALA A 29 27.81 8.95 7.80
C ALA A 29 28.53 9.52 9.03
N ALA A 30 27.92 9.44 10.21
CA ALA A 30 28.53 9.89 11.46
C ALA A 30 29.76 9.03 11.84
N GLY A 31 29.69 7.72 11.63
CA GLY A 31 30.82 6.81 11.82
C GLY A 31 31.98 7.13 10.85
N ALA A 32 31.68 7.38 9.58
CA ALA A 32 32.68 7.81 8.60
C ALA A 32 33.32 9.15 9.00
N MET A 33 32.53 10.10 9.50
CA MET A 33 33.03 11.39 9.98
C MET A 33 33.96 11.24 11.19
N LEU A 34 33.58 10.43 12.19
CA LEU A 34 34.42 10.11 13.34
C LEU A 34 35.75 9.46 12.93
N LEU A 35 35.73 8.55 11.95
CA LEU A 35 36.94 7.92 11.43
C LEU A 35 37.86 8.96 10.77
N ILE A 36 37.30 9.91 10.02
CA ILE A 36 38.06 10.99 9.40
C ILE A 36 38.68 11.91 10.46
N GLU A 37 37.91 12.33 11.46
CA GLU A 37 38.40 13.18 12.57
C GLU A 37 39.56 12.52 13.33
N HIS A 38 39.41 11.23 13.62
CA HIS A 38 40.46 10.45 14.29
C HIS A 38 41.72 10.33 13.42
N SER A 39 41.58 10.01 12.14
CA SER A 39 42.71 9.86 11.21
C SER A 39 43.42 11.19 10.90
N SER A 40 42.72 12.32 11.02
CA SER A 40 43.23 13.66 10.70
C SER A 40 43.92 14.35 11.89
N GLY A 41 44.02 13.66 13.03
CA GLY A 41 44.71 14.18 14.23
C GLY A 41 43.91 15.24 15.01
N TYR A 42 42.63 15.42 14.72
CA TYR A 42 41.75 16.39 15.41
C TYR A 42 41.35 15.93 16.83
N GLY A 43 41.66 14.69 17.20
CA GLY A 43 41.29 14.08 18.48
C GLY A 43 39.89 13.47 18.46
N TRP A 44 39.39 13.05 19.63
CA TRP A 44 38.07 12.42 19.76
C TRP A 44 37.02 13.47 20.12
N GLN A 45 36.35 14.06 19.12
CA GLN A 45 35.34 15.11 19.34
C GLN A 45 33.94 14.64 18.91
N PRO A 46 33.24 13.83 19.73
CA PRO A 46 31.99 13.17 19.34
C PRO A 46 30.80 14.13 19.16
N LEU A 47 30.93 15.40 19.57
CA LEU A 47 29.85 16.37 19.52
C LEU A 47 29.37 16.63 18.08
N VAL A 48 30.30 16.90 17.16
CA VAL A 48 29.95 17.26 15.78
C VAL A 48 29.34 16.06 15.03
N PRO A 49 29.96 14.87 15.04
CA PRO A 49 29.35 13.68 14.44
C PRO A 49 28.06 13.25 15.14
N GLY A 50 27.95 13.47 16.45
CA GLY A 50 26.73 13.19 17.21
C GLY A 50 25.55 14.06 16.78
N VAL A 51 25.76 15.36 16.59
CA VAL A 51 24.72 16.27 16.06
C VAL A 51 24.35 15.87 14.64
N PHE A 52 25.33 15.57 13.78
CA PHE A 52 25.07 15.16 12.40
C PHE A 52 24.29 13.83 12.33
N LEU A 53 24.63 12.87 13.19
CA LEU A 53 23.89 11.62 13.36
C LEU A 53 22.43 11.89 13.66
N VAL A 54 22.14 12.71 14.68
CA VAL A 54 20.76 12.99 15.10
C VAL A 54 19.98 13.68 13.98
N LEU A 55 20.55 14.69 13.34
CA LEU A 55 19.87 15.44 12.29
C LEU A 55 19.60 14.59 11.05
N VAL A 56 20.61 13.88 10.54
CA VAL A 56 20.46 13.05 9.33
C VAL A 56 19.59 11.84 9.59
N SER A 57 19.85 11.07 10.66
CA SER A 57 19.02 9.92 11.02
C SER A 57 17.59 10.32 11.32
N GLY A 58 17.38 11.41 12.07
CA GLY A 58 16.05 11.90 12.42
C GLY A 58 15.25 12.31 11.17
N PHE A 59 15.88 13.06 10.27
CA PHE A 59 15.24 13.48 9.02
C PHE A 59 14.90 12.29 8.11
N VAL A 60 15.83 11.36 7.91
CA VAL A 60 15.59 10.14 7.12
C VAL A 60 14.52 9.26 7.77
N ALA A 61 14.52 9.12 9.10
CA ALA A 61 13.50 8.38 9.82
C ALA A 61 12.11 8.98 9.61
N LEU A 62 11.98 10.31 9.62
CA LEU A 62 10.71 10.99 9.34
C LEU A 62 10.24 10.71 7.91
N GLN A 63 11.12 10.80 6.92
CA GLN A 63 10.79 10.47 5.52
C GLN A 63 10.36 9.02 5.35
N VAL A 64 11.09 8.07 5.95
CA VAL A 64 10.76 6.65 5.92
C VAL A 64 9.40 6.41 6.58
N LYS A 65 9.14 7.04 7.73
CA LYS A 65 7.86 6.93 8.43
C LYS A 65 6.72 7.46 7.57
N ALA A 66 6.87 8.65 6.98
CA ALA A 66 5.87 9.21 6.08
C ALA A 66 5.61 8.28 4.88
N ALA A 67 6.68 7.80 4.23
CA ALA A 67 6.56 6.85 3.13
C ALA A 67 5.88 5.55 3.58
N ARG A 68 6.19 5.00 4.76
CA ARG A 68 5.52 3.80 5.28
C ARG A 68 4.03 4.04 5.54
N ILE A 69 3.66 5.17 6.12
CA ILE A 69 2.26 5.48 6.43
C ILE A 69 1.46 5.64 5.13
N HIS A 70 1.94 6.46 4.20
CA HIS A 70 1.20 6.77 2.97
C HIS A 70 1.35 5.73 1.85
N THR A 71 2.43 4.95 1.84
CA THR A 71 2.70 3.94 0.80
C THR A 71 2.63 2.49 1.31
N SER A 72 1.96 2.25 2.44
CA SER A 72 1.67 0.90 2.91
C SER A 72 0.43 0.31 2.25
N VAL A 73 0.48 -0.98 1.94
CA VAL A 73 -0.66 -1.73 1.41
C VAL A 73 -0.86 -2.96 2.29
N GLU A 74 -2.09 -3.19 2.69
CA GLU A 74 -2.46 -4.34 3.50
C GLU A 74 -3.81 -4.85 3.02
N LEU A 75 -3.82 -6.11 2.59
CA LEU A 75 -5.03 -6.82 2.20
C LEU A 75 -5.28 -7.90 3.25
N THR A 76 -6.41 -7.79 3.90
CA THR A 76 -7.03 -8.86 4.69
C THR A 76 -8.18 -9.45 3.88
N PRO A 77 -8.81 -10.56 4.30
CA PRO A 77 -9.94 -11.09 3.55
C PRO A 77 -11.16 -10.13 3.52
N GLN A 78 -11.21 -9.13 4.40
CA GLN A 78 -12.37 -8.26 4.63
C GLN A 78 -12.09 -6.81 4.26
N THR A 79 -10.83 -6.38 4.34
CA THR A 79 -10.43 -4.99 4.11
C THR A 79 -9.19 -4.89 3.22
N LEU A 80 -9.22 -3.90 2.34
CA LEU A 80 -8.06 -3.44 1.59
C LEU A 80 -7.68 -2.05 2.12
N ARG A 81 -6.53 -1.97 2.78
CA ARG A 81 -5.93 -0.74 3.28
C ARG A 81 -4.81 -0.29 2.34
N GLN A 82 -4.89 0.95 1.88
CA GLN A 82 -3.92 1.59 1.01
C GLN A 82 -3.56 2.98 1.55
N GLY A 83 -2.34 3.11 2.04
CA GLY A 83 -1.85 4.30 2.71
C GLY A 83 -2.68 4.60 3.96
N THR A 84 -3.43 5.70 3.88
CA THR A 84 -4.34 6.21 4.92
C THR A 84 -5.79 5.79 4.71
N GLU A 85 -6.14 5.22 3.56
CA GLU A 85 -7.52 4.86 3.20
C GLU A 85 -7.73 3.35 3.37
N THR A 86 -8.87 2.95 3.97
CA THR A 86 -9.26 1.54 4.11
C THR A 86 -10.65 1.36 3.53
N ILE A 87 -10.79 0.43 2.60
CA ILE A 87 -12.07 0.05 2.01
C ILE A 87 -12.39 -1.40 2.35
N LYS A 88 -13.68 -1.74 2.43
CA LYS A 88 -14.10 -3.13 2.61
C LYS A 88 -13.93 -3.89 1.28
N VAL A 89 -13.44 -5.12 1.33
CA VAL A 89 -13.40 -6.01 0.17
C VAL A 89 -14.81 -6.25 -0.37
N ALA A 90 -15.82 -6.23 0.51
CA ALA A 90 -17.23 -6.29 0.15
C ALA A 90 -17.69 -5.13 -0.77
N GLU A 91 -17.04 -3.97 -0.73
CA GLU A 91 -17.35 -2.86 -1.62
C GLU A 91 -16.74 -3.06 -3.01
N ILE A 92 -15.87 -4.04 -3.22
CA ILE A 92 -15.18 -4.27 -4.49
C ILE A 92 -16.00 -5.25 -5.33
N VAL A 93 -16.58 -4.74 -6.41
CA VAL A 93 -17.46 -5.48 -7.31
C VAL A 93 -16.67 -6.21 -8.40
N ARG A 94 -15.64 -5.56 -8.96
CA ARG A 94 -14.84 -6.11 -10.05
C ARG A 94 -13.40 -5.62 -9.98
N VAL A 95 -12.45 -6.48 -10.31
CA VAL A 95 -11.04 -6.11 -10.51
C VAL A 95 -10.77 -6.05 -12.02
N PHE A 96 -10.41 -4.87 -12.55
CA PHE A 96 -10.15 -4.69 -13.98
C PHE A 96 -8.81 -5.27 -14.38
N PRO A 97 -8.67 -6.03 -15.49
CA PRO A 97 -7.41 -6.62 -15.94
C PRO A 97 -6.28 -5.59 -16.13
N GLU A 98 -5.04 -6.07 -16.22
CA GLU A 98 -3.87 -5.22 -16.44
C GLU A 98 -3.98 -4.48 -17.79
N ALA A 99 -3.44 -3.26 -17.86
CA ALA A 99 -3.41 -2.49 -19.11
C ALA A 99 -2.61 -3.26 -20.17
N GLY A 100 -3.21 -3.52 -21.33
CA GLY A 100 -2.62 -4.34 -22.39
C GLY A 100 -2.89 -5.85 -22.27
N HIS A 101 -3.70 -6.30 -21.31
CA HIS A 101 -4.19 -7.67 -21.30
C HIS A 101 -5.15 -7.90 -22.48
N PRO A 102 -5.17 -9.07 -23.15
CA PRO A 102 -6.07 -9.33 -24.29
C PRO A 102 -7.56 -9.16 -23.99
N GLN A 103 -7.94 -9.26 -22.71
CA GLN A 103 -9.30 -9.14 -22.22
C GLN A 103 -9.63 -7.73 -21.70
N ALA A 104 -8.66 -6.81 -21.69
CA ALA A 104 -8.83 -5.43 -21.27
C ALA A 104 -9.15 -4.57 -22.50
N THR A 105 -10.34 -3.98 -22.56
CA THR A 105 -10.61 -2.95 -23.57
C THR A 105 -9.78 -1.70 -23.23
N GLU A 106 -9.13 -1.08 -24.22
CA GLU A 106 -8.33 0.13 -24.02
C GLU A 106 -9.12 1.26 -23.36
N GLN A 107 -10.41 1.37 -23.67
CA GLN A 107 -11.32 2.35 -23.05
C GLN A 107 -11.57 2.07 -21.56
N GLU A 108 -11.74 0.81 -21.16
CA GLU A 108 -11.84 0.43 -19.74
C GLU A 108 -10.52 0.75 -19.03
N ALA A 109 -9.40 0.41 -19.67
CA ALA A 109 -8.05 0.67 -19.16
C ALA A 109 -7.80 2.16 -18.92
N ALA A 110 -8.09 3.01 -19.91
CA ALA A 110 -7.95 4.45 -19.80
C ALA A 110 -8.88 5.05 -18.73
N ARG A 111 -10.10 4.53 -18.59
CA ARG A 111 -11.08 5.00 -17.60
C ARG A 111 -10.63 4.72 -16.18
N TRP A 112 -10.17 3.51 -15.87
CA TRP A 112 -9.69 3.24 -14.52
C TRP A 112 -8.34 3.91 -14.25
N GLN A 113 -7.43 4.02 -15.22
CA GLN A 113 -6.15 4.71 -15.07
C GLN A 113 -6.26 6.21 -14.78
N SER A 114 -7.36 6.84 -15.19
CA SER A 114 -7.68 8.24 -14.89
C SER A 114 -8.52 8.42 -13.61
N SER A 115 -8.95 7.34 -12.97
CA SER A 115 -9.76 7.39 -11.75
C SER A 115 -8.90 7.73 -10.51
N ARG A 116 -9.53 8.15 -9.40
CA ARG A 116 -8.80 8.48 -8.17
C ARG A 116 -8.04 7.27 -7.62
N ALA A 117 -6.79 7.49 -7.21
CA ALA A 117 -6.04 6.49 -6.45
C ALA A 117 -6.50 6.44 -4.99
N LEU A 118 -6.66 5.22 -4.47
CA LEU A 118 -6.97 4.99 -3.06
C LEU A 118 -5.80 5.44 -2.18
N GLY A 119 -6.07 5.97 -1.00
CA GLY A 119 -5.05 6.44 -0.06
C GLY A 119 -4.82 7.95 -0.09
N GLU A 120 -5.86 8.72 -0.44
CA GLU A 120 -5.86 10.20 -0.52
C GLU A 120 -4.87 10.82 -1.52
N LEU A 121 -4.30 10.01 -2.41
CA LEU A 121 -3.36 10.48 -3.41
C LEU A 121 -4.09 10.87 -4.70
N VAL A 122 -3.60 11.94 -5.34
CA VAL A 122 -4.09 12.39 -6.66
C VAL A 122 -3.81 11.36 -7.76
N GLY A 123 -2.86 10.44 -7.52
CA GLY A 123 -2.51 9.36 -8.45
C GLY A 123 -1.64 8.28 -7.79
N VAL A 124 -1.17 7.32 -8.59
CA VAL A 124 -0.37 6.19 -8.12
C VAL A 124 1.03 6.64 -7.66
N PRO A 125 1.52 6.22 -6.48
CA PRO A 125 2.87 6.53 -6.03
C PRO A 125 3.97 6.12 -7.03
N LYS A 126 5.06 6.89 -7.10
CA LYS A 126 6.19 6.57 -7.98
C LYS A 126 6.71 5.14 -7.76
N GLY A 127 6.91 4.41 -8.87
CA GLY A 127 7.42 3.04 -8.89
C GLY A 127 6.43 1.96 -8.44
N ARG A 128 5.13 2.28 -8.35
CA ARG A 128 4.02 1.36 -8.04
C ARG A 128 3.12 1.29 -9.27
N VAL A 129 2.41 0.18 -9.42
CA VAL A 129 1.51 -0.05 -10.56
C VAL A 129 0.08 0.01 -10.07
N GLY A 130 -0.75 0.77 -10.81
CA GLY A 130 -2.18 0.91 -10.56
C GLY A 130 -2.95 -0.37 -10.93
N ILE A 131 -3.99 -0.66 -10.17
CA ILE A 131 -4.94 -1.75 -10.38
C ILE A 131 -6.32 -1.11 -10.35
N GLY A 132 -7.04 -1.17 -11.47
CA GLY A 132 -8.41 -0.70 -11.53
C GLY A 132 -9.33 -1.56 -10.68
N LEU A 133 -10.10 -0.93 -9.80
CA LEU A 133 -11.17 -1.54 -9.02
C LEU A 133 -12.49 -0.86 -9.36
N ARG A 134 -13.53 -1.65 -9.57
CA ARG A 134 -14.92 -1.17 -9.57
C ARG A 134 -15.50 -1.39 -8.19
N LEU A 135 -15.95 -0.31 -7.57
CA LEU A 135 -16.61 -0.31 -6.28
C LEU A 135 -18.13 -0.44 -6.44
N THR A 136 -18.81 -0.71 -5.33
CA THR A 136 -20.25 -0.61 -5.20
C THR A 136 -20.71 0.81 -5.58
N HIS A 137 -21.94 0.90 -6.11
CA HIS A 137 -22.50 2.12 -6.70
C HIS A 137 -21.82 2.59 -8.01
N GLY A 138 -21.06 1.72 -8.68
CA GLY A 138 -20.50 1.99 -10.01
C GLY A 138 -19.31 2.95 -10.03
N ARG A 139 -18.73 3.27 -8.86
CA ARG A 139 -17.53 4.10 -8.75
C ARG A 139 -16.30 3.29 -9.18
N THR A 140 -15.34 3.94 -9.83
CA THR A 140 -14.05 3.34 -10.19
C THR A 140 -12.96 3.97 -9.34
N ALA A 141 -12.06 3.15 -8.81
CA ALA A 141 -10.91 3.57 -8.03
C ALA A 141 -9.64 2.86 -8.50
N GLN A 142 -8.49 3.45 -8.25
CA GLN A 142 -7.20 2.82 -8.50
C GLN A 142 -6.59 2.35 -7.20
N ALA A 143 -6.56 1.03 -7.03
CA ALA A 143 -5.63 0.42 -6.10
C ALA A 143 -4.20 0.53 -6.64
N TRP A 144 -3.21 0.42 -5.78
CA TRP A 144 -1.81 0.35 -6.19
C TRP A 144 -1.03 -0.59 -5.28
N ALA A 145 0.00 -1.21 -5.86
CA ALA A 145 0.97 -2.01 -5.13
C ALA A 145 2.28 -2.03 -5.91
N ARG A 146 3.39 -2.30 -5.21
CA ARG A 146 4.67 -2.57 -5.86
C ARG A 146 4.63 -3.93 -6.55
N ARG A 147 4.07 -4.96 -5.89
CA ARG A 147 3.78 -6.27 -6.48
C ARG A 147 2.32 -6.38 -6.90
N HIS A 148 1.96 -5.61 -7.94
CA HIS A 148 0.59 -5.56 -8.45
C HIS A 148 0.02 -6.94 -8.84
N LYS A 149 0.86 -7.83 -9.40
CA LYS A 149 0.44 -9.20 -9.76
C LYS A 149 -0.01 -10.01 -8.55
N SER A 150 0.74 -9.94 -7.45
CA SER A 150 0.42 -10.64 -6.21
C SER A 150 -0.83 -10.08 -5.53
N LEU A 151 -0.98 -8.75 -5.49
CA LEU A 151 -2.19 -8.13 -4.95
C LEU A 151 -3.43 -8.52 -5.77
N ARG A 152 -3.30 -8.50 -7.10
CA ARG A 152 -4.37 -8.91 -8.02
C ARG A 152 -4.75 -10.37 -7.84
N ALA A 153 -3.77 -11.27 -7.76
CA ALA A 153 -4.01 -12.70 -7.54
C ALA A 153 -4.68 -13.01 -6.19
N ALA A 154 -4.41 -12.22 -5.15
CA ALA A 154 -5.08 -12.35 -3.85
C ALA A 154 -6.48 -11.73 -3.84
N LEU A 155 -6.71 -10.66 -4.61
CA LEU A 155 -7.98 -9.93 -4.61
C LEU A 155 -9.04 -10.55 -5.52
N THR A 156 -8.65 -11.07 -6.69
CA THR A 156 -9.56 -11.71 -7.64
C THR A 156 -10.42 -12.81 -7.01
N PRO A 157 -9.86 -13.84 -6.31
CA PRO A 157 -10.69 -14.91 -5.75
C PRO A 157 -11.64 -14.41 -4.66
N LEU A 158 -11.23 -13.45 -3.83
CA LEU A 158 -12.10 -12.87 -2.79
C LEU A 158 -13.29 -12.11 -3.37
N VAL A 159 -13.08 -11.43 -4.51
CA VAL A 159 -14.15 -10.72 -5.21
C VAL A 159 -15.07 -11.71 -5.93
N GLU A 160 -14.52 -12.72 -6.60
CA GLU A 160 -15.30 -13.76 -7.30
C GLU A 160 -16.16 -14.59 -6.35
N GLU A 161 -15.60 -15.04 -5.22
CA GLU A 161 -16.32 -15.79 -4.18
C GLU A 161 -17.52 -14.99 -3.66
N ARG A 162 -17.34 -13.69 -3.41
CA ARG A 162 -18.45 -12.82 -2.98
C ARG A 162 -19.49 -12.63 -4.07
N VAL A 163 -19.11 -12.29 -5.32
CA VAL A 163 -20.10 -12.10 -6.40
C VAL A 163 -20.97 -13.35 -6.54
N GLY A 164 -20.36 -14.53 -6.47
CA GLY A 164 -21.11 -15.79 -6.53
C GLY A 164 -22.11 -15.96 -5.38
N VAL A 165 -21.76 -15.55 -4.15
CA VAL A 165 -22.68 -15.62 -2.99
C VAL A 165 -23.87 -14.66 -3.14
N ASP A 166 -23.64 -13.43 -3.60
CA ASP A 166 -24.71 -12.45 -3.79
C ASP A 166 -25.71 -12.92 -4.87
N ASP A 167 -25.21 -13.49 -5.98
CA ASP A 167 -26.04 -14.02 -7.06
C ASP A 167 -26.91 -15.22 -6.62
N ASP A 168 -26.39 -16.09 -5.74
CA ASP A 168 -27.11 -17.26 -5.19
C ASP A 168 -28.22 -16.86 -4.19
N GLU A 169 -28.02 -15.81 -3.40
CA GLU A 169 -29.04 -15.30 -2.46
C GLU A 169 -30.23 -14.67 -3.19
N ASP A 170 -29.96 -13.84 -4.21
CA ASP A 170 -31.01 -13.22 -5.03
C ASP A 170 -31.83 -14.27 -5.81
N GLY A 171 -31.19 -15.32 -6.32
CA GLY A 171 -31.87 -16.44 -6.98
C GLY A 171 -32.82 -17.20 -6.05
N ARG A 172 -32.43 -17.45 -4.79
CA ARG A 172 -33.31 -18.09 -3.80
C ARG A 172 -34.44 -17.21 -3.30
N ALA A 173 -34.27 -15.90 -3.30
CA ALA A 173 -35.33 -14.95 -2.93
C ALA A 173 -36.40 -14.84 -4.03
N GLY A 174 -36.02 -14.98 -5.30
CA GLY A 174 -36.93 -14.99 -6.45
C GLY A 174 -37.81 -16.24 -6.55
N GLU A 175 -37.28 -17.42 -6.15
CA GLU A 175 -37.99 -18.71 -6.26
C GLU A 175 -39.09 -18.92 -5.19
N ARG A 176 -39.14 -18.09 -4.13
CA ARG A 176 -40.10 -18.23 -3.01
C ARG A 176 -41.34 -17.34 -3.12
N ARG A 177 -41.62 -16.77 -4.29
CA ARG A 177 -42.84 -16.00 -4.58
C ARG A 177 -43.68 -16.68 -5.64
#